data_AF-A0A6P7FHP0-F1
#
_entry.id   AF-A0A6P7FHP0-F1
#
_cell.length_a   1.000
_cell.length_b   1.000
_cell.length_c   1.000
_cell.angle_alpha   90.00
_cell.angle_beta   90.00
_cell.angle_gamma   90.00
#
_symmetry.space_group_name_H-M   'P 1'
#
loop_
_entity.id
_entity.type
_entity.pdbx_description
1 polymer ?
#
loop_
_entity_poly.entity_id
_entity_poly.type
_entity_poly.pdbx_seq_one_letter_code
_entity_poly.pdbx_strand_id
1 'polypeptide(L)'
;MKCIIVATVLCVLAAAYAAPTKEQIEAIKKAHEHCQSQETTRIDDEVWEKLKHGEKAENTKLPKHTLCMNVQTGLQKENGDINVDKLRKAVEEASSDQNVINEIVEQCGTKKGDNAEEAALNLFKCLNSHGHGHHGHEHGHH
;
A
#
# COMPACT_ATOMS: atom_id res chain seq x y z
N MET A 1 9.14 -14.91 -38.62
CA MET A 1 10.17 -14.47 -37.66
C MET A 1 9.82 -13.17 -36.91
N LYS A 2 8.89 -12.33 -37.37
CA LYS A 2 8.50 -11.08 -36.68
C LYS A 2 7.38 -11.26 -35.63
N CYS A 3 6.60 -12.34 -35.70
CA CYS A 3 5.50 -12.62 -34.76
C CYS A 3 5.94 -13.30 -33.45
N ILE A 4 7.14 -13.90 -33.41
CA ILE A 4 7.64 -14.60 -32.20
C ILE A 4 8.09 -13.58 -31.13
N ILE A 5 8.67 -12.45 -31.55
CA ILE A 5 9.16 -11.39 -30.66
C ILE A 5 7.99 -10.64 -30.00
N VAL A 6 6.87 -10.48 -30.70
CA VAL A 6 5.68 -9.79 -30.17
C VAL A 6 4.95 -10.65 -29.13
N ALA A 7 4.93 -11.97 -29.31
CA ALA A 7 4.29 -12.89 -28.38
C ALA A 7 5.06 -13.03 -27.05
N THR A 8 6.39 -12.98 -27.07
CA THR A 8 7.19 -13.03 -25.83
C THR A 8 7.09 -11.76 -25.00
N VAL A 9 7.04 -10.58 -25.63
CA VAL A 9 6.86 -9.30 -24.90
C VAL A 9 5.50 -9.23 -24.21
N LEU A 10 4.44 -9.79 -24.80
CA LEU A 10 3.10 -9.81 -24.18
C LEU A 10 3.02 -10.72 -22.94
N CYS A 11 3.74 -11.86 -22.94
CA CYS A 11 3.74 -12.76 -21.77
C CYS A 11 4.55 -12.21 -20.58
N VAL A 12 5.54 -11.36 -20.82
CA VAL A 12 6.34 -10.74 -19.73
C VAL A 12 5.51 -9.67 -19.00
N LEU A 13 4.61 -8.97 -19.70
CA LEU A 13 3.77 -7.93 -19.09
C LEU A 13 2.67 -8.50 -18.17
N ALA A 14 2.26 -9.76 -18.36
CA ALA A 14 1.30 -10.43 -17.49
C ALA A 14 1.90 -10.93 -16.16
N ALA A 15 3.23 -10.98 -16.06
CA ALA A 15 3.94 -11.44 -14.85
C ALA A 15 4.19 -10.32 -13.82
N ALA A 16 3.74 -9.09 -14.08
CA ALA A 16 4.07 -7.93 -13.26
C ALA A 16 3.33 -7.85 -11.91
N TYR A 17 2.33 -8.71 -11.66
CA TYR A 17 1.61 -8.75 -10.40
C TYR A 17 1.66 -10.16 -9.82
N ALA A 18 2.56 -10.39 -8.86
CA ALA A 18 2.54 -11.61 -8.08
C ALA A 18 1.30 -11.60 -7.17
N ALA A 19 0.50 -12.67 -7.20
CA ALA A 19 -0.59 -12.82 -6.25
C ALA A 19 -0.02 -12.89 -4.81
N PRO A 20 -0.68 -12.29 -3.80
CA PRO A 20 -0.24 -12.39 -2.42
C PRO A 20 -0.11 -13.84 -1.97
N THR A 21 0.96 -14.14 -1.23
CA THR A 21 1.17 -15.44 -0.60
C THR A 21 0.18 -15.68 0.54
N LYS A 22 -0.04 -16.95 0.90
CA LYS A 22 -0.91 -17.31 2.04
C LYS A 22 -0.44 -16.68 3.35
N GLU A 23 0.87 -16.63 3.57
CA GLU A 23 1.47 -16.05 4.77
C GLU A 23 1.17 -14.54 4.88
N GLN A 24 1.29 -13.80 3.78
CA GLN A 24 0.94 -12.38 3.73
C GLN A 24 -0.55 -12.15 4.01
N ILE A 25 -1.42 -12.96 3.39
CA ILE A 25 -2.87 -12.87 3.61
C ILE A 25 -3.20 -13.11 5.08
N GLU A 26 -2.60 -14.13 5.70
CA GLU A 26 -2.80 -14.42 7.12
C GLU A 26 -2.27 -13.31 8.03
N ALA A 27 -1.10 -12.72 7.71
CA ALA A 27 -0.53 -11.62 8.48
C ALA A 27 -1.44 -10.38 8.43
N ILE A 28 -1.92 -10.00 7.24
CA ILE A 28 -2.85 -8.88 7.06
C ILE A 28 -4.17 -9.17 7.78
N LYS A 29 -4.70 -10.39 7.68
CA LYS A 29 -5.95 -10.78 8.36
C LYS A 29 -5.82 -10.67 9.88
N LYS A 30 -4.73 -11.19 10.46
CA LYS A 30 -4.48 -11.08 11.91
C LYS A 30 -4.34 -9.63 12.37
N ALA A 31 -3.61 -8.82 11.61
CA ALA A 31 -3.50 -7.38 11.88
C ALA A 31 -4.89 -6.71 11.84
N HIS A 32 -5.70 -7.03 10.83
CA HIS A 32 -7.04 -6.47 10.67
C HIS A 32 -7.96 -6.86 11.82
N GLU A 33 -8.02 -8.14 12.19
CA GLU A 33 -8.80 -8.62 13.33
C GLU A 33 -8.38 -7.92 14.63
N HIS A 34 -7.08 -7.77 14.86
CA HIS A 34 -6.56 -7.03 16.00
C HIS A 34 -7.01 -5.56 15.99
N CYS A 35 -6.84 -4.86 14.87
CA CYS A 35 -7.21 -3.44 14.75
C CYS A 35 -8.73 -3.21 14.77
N GLN A 36 -9.55 -4.17 14.35
CA GLN A 36 -11.01 -4.09 14.48
C GLN A 36 -11.49 -4.39 15.91
N SER A 37 -10.73 -5.16 16.68
CA SER A 37 -11.09 -5.46 18.08
C SER A 37 -10.97 -4.25 19.03
N GLN A 38 -10.26 -3.19 18.61
CA GLN A 38 -10.02 -2.00 19.40
C GLN A 38 -10.98 -0.87 18.99
N GLU A 39 -11.68 -0.29 19.96
CA GLU A 39 -12.69 0.75 19.69
C GLU A 39 -12.13 2.01 19.01
N THR A 40 -10.89 2.37 19.33
CA THR A 40 -10.21 3.57 18.82
C THR A 40 -9.78 3.44 17.36
N THR A 41 -9.63 2.22 16.86
CA THR A 41 -9.18 1.91 15.49
C THR A 41 -10.24 1.21 14.66
N ARG A 42 -11.36 0.76 15.26
CA ARG A 42 -12.45 0.09 14.56
C ARG A 42 -13.09 1.01 13.51
N ILE A 43 -13.20 0.52 12.28
CA ILE A 43 -13.86 1.21 11.17
C ILE A 43 -14.93 0.32 10.55
N ASP A 44 -16.03 0.95 10.12
CA ASP A 44 -17.17 0.25 9.53
C ASP A 44 -16.82 -0.29 8.13
N ASP A 45 -17.45 -1.40 7.76
CA ASP A 45 -17.21 -2.04 6.46
C ASP A 45 -17.50 -1.12 5.27
N GLU A 46 -18.44 -0.17 5.42
CA GLU A 46 -18.73 0.85 4.39
C GLU A 46 -17.50 1.70 4.05
N VAL A 47 -16.65 2.00 5.03
CA VAL A 47 -15.40 2.74 4.81
C VAL A 47 -14.48 1.93 3.89
N TRP A 48 -14.38 0.62 4.12
CA TRP A 48 -13.58 -0.27 3.29
C TRP A 48 -14.10 -0.40 1.88
N GLU A 49 -15.41 -0.54 1.72
CA GLU A 49 -16.01 -0.62 0.40
C GLU A 49 -15.76 0.66 -0.40
N LYS A 50 -15.89 1.84 0.21
CA LYS A 50 -15.52 3.10 -0.46
C LYS A 50 -14.05 3.12 -0.88
N LEU A 51 -13.13 2.73 0.01
CA LEU A 51 -11.70 2.69 -0.31
C LEU A 51 -11.37 1.70 -1.44
N LYS A 52 -12.00 0.54 -1.49
CA LYS A 52 -11.83 -0.46 -2.56
C LYS A 52 -12.28 0.07 -3.93
N HIS A 53 -13.30 0.91 -3.96
CA HIS A 53 -13.81 1.54 -5.18
C HIS A 53 -13.07 2.85 -5.53
N GLY A 54 -12.04 3.23 -4.76
CA GLY A 54 -11.30 4.48 -4.95
C GLY A 54 -12.08 5.73 -4.52
N GLU A 55 -13.17 5.56 -3.78
CA GLU A 55 -13.99 6.65 -3.26
C GLU A 55 -13.37 7.25 -1.99
N LYS A 56 -13.65 8.53 -1.75
CA LYS A 56 -13.27 9.19 -0.50
C LYS A 56 -14.13 8.66 0.64
N ALA A 57 -13.50 8.00 1.59
CA ALA A 57 -14.12 7.62 2.86
C ALA A 57 -13.67 8.61 3.95
N GLU A 58 -14.51 9.58 4.29
CA GLU A 58 -14.26 10.45 5.44
C GLU A 58 -14.58 9.69 6.72
N ASN A 59 -13.53 9.29 7.45
CA ASN A 59 -13.67 8.63 8.74
C ASN A 59 -12.51 9.04 9.64
N THR A 60 -12.82 9.59 10.82
CA THR A 60 -11.83 10.09 11.78
C THR A 60 -10.97 8.99 12.41
N LYS A 61 -11.43 7.73 12.36
CA LYS A 61 -10.70 6.55 12.82
C LYS A 61 -9.88 5.88 11.70
N LEU A 62 -10.06 6.24 10.43
CA LEU A 62 -9.29 5.65 9.33
C LEU A 62 -7.77 5.84 9.48
N PRO A 63 -7.24 7.05 9.77
CA PRO A 63 -5.81 7.24 10.05
C PRO A 63 -5.28 6.32 11.17
N LYS A 64 -6.07 6.16 12.24
CA LYS A 64 -5.75 5.30 13.39
C LYS A 64 -5.74 3.82 13.02
N HIS A 65 -6.74 3.39 12.24
CA HIS A 65 -6.79 2.03 11.71
C HIS A 65 -5.58 1.73 10.83
N THR A 66 -5.25 2.64 9.91
CA THR A 66 -4.09 2.50 9.03
C THR A 66 -2.78 2.42 9.83
N LEU A 67 -2.60 3.27 10.85
CA LEU A 67 -1.43 3.19 11.72
C LEU A 67 -1.36 1.85 12.45
N CYS A 68 -2.47 1.38 13.02
CA CYS A 68 -2.52 0.08 13.68
C CYS A 68 -2.10 -1.06 12.74
N MET A 69 -2.64 -1.08 11.50
CA MET A 69 -2.27 -2.07 10.49
C MET A 69 -0.78 -2.01 10.12
N ASN A 70 -0.25 -0.81 9.89
CA ASN A 70 1.15 -0.62 9.53
C ASN A 70 2.11 -1.05 10.65
N VAL A 71 1.75 -0.79 11.91
CA VAL A 71 2.54 -1.19 13.08
C VAL A 71 2.52 -2.71 13.24
N GLN A 72 1.34 -3.35 13.15
CA GLN A 72 1.21 -4.80 13.25
C GLN A 72 1.96 -5.55 12.15
N THR A 73 2.03 -4.97 10.95
CA THR A 73 2.77 -5.54 9.81
C THR A 73 4.24 -5.10 9.76
N GLY A 74 4.65 -4.17 10.63
CA GLY A 74 6.02 -3.66 10.74
C GLY A 74 6.45 -2.65 9.67
N LEU A 75 5.52 -2.17 8.84
CA LEU A 75 5.77 -1.13 7.81
C LEU A 75 6.02 0.25 8.42
N GLN A 76 5.48 0.51 9.61
CA GLN A 76 5.61 1.79 10.29
C GLN A 76 5.83 1.57 11.78
N LYS A 77 6.59 2.46 12.42
CA LYS A 77 6.77 2.49 13.87
C LYS A 77 5.67 3.31 14.54
N GLU A 78 5.46 3.11 15.83
CA GLU A 78 4.46 3.87 16.61
C GLU A 78 4.66 5.40 16.56
N ASN A 79 5.90 5.86 16.43
CA ASN A 79 6.23 7.28 16.31
C ASN A 79 5.96 7.85 14.89
N GLY A 80 5.47 7.02 13.97
CA GLY A 80 5.13 7.38 12.61
C GLY A 80 6.24 7.21 11.58
N ASP A 81 7.46 6.83 11.98
CA ASP A 81 8.56 6.61 11.03
C ASP A 81 8.30 5.37 10.18
N ILE A 82 8.53 5.49 8.87
CA ILE A 82 8.38 4.36 7.94
C ILE A 82 9.59 3.44 8.06
N ASN A 83 9.33 2.14 8.13
CA ASN A 83 10.37 1.12 8.07
C ASN A 83 10.73 0.85 6.62
N VAL A 84 11.68 1.61 6.09
CA VAL A 84 12.08 1.58 4.67
C VAL A 84 12.49 0.18 4.20
N ASP A 85 13.18 -0.60 5.05
CA ASP A 85 13.58 -1.97 4.70
C ASP A 85 12.37 -2.90 4.57
N LYS A 86 11.39 -2.78 5.48
CA LYS A 86 10.14 -3.55 5.41
C LYS A 86 9.27 -3.10 4.24
N LEU A 87 9.23 -1.80 3.96
CA LEU A 87 8.54 -1.26 2.79
C LEU A 87 9.14 -1.84 1.51
N ARG A 88 10.46 -1.79 1.34
CA ARG A 88 11.15 -2.37 0.19
C ARG A 88 10.78 -3.84 0.01
N LYS A 89 10.88 -4.62 1.09
CA LYS A 89 10.51 -6.05 1.05
C LYS A 89 9.06 -6.26 0.61
N ALA A 90 8.12 -5.49 1.14
CA ALA A 90 6.71 -5.61 0.77
C ALA A 90 6.46 -5.28 -0.71
N VAL A 91 7.20 -4.32 -1.28
CA VAL A 91 7.11 -3.97 -2.71
C VAL A 91 7.79 -5.02 -3.59
N GLU A 92 8.92 -5.58 -3.17
CA GLU A 92 9.61 -6.70 -3.85
C GLU A 92 8.76 -7.98 -3.87
N GLU A 93 7.91 -8.18 -2.86
CA GLU A 93 6.95 -9.27 -2.84
C GLU A 93 5.79 -9.06 -3.84
N ALA A 94 5.52 -7.82 -4.26
CA ALA A 94 4.46 -7.46 -5.19
C ALA A 94 4.94 -7.28 -6.64
N SER A 95 6.18 -6.84 -6.84
CA SER A 95 6.79 -6.54 -8.14
C SER A 95 8.23 -7.03 -8.21
N SER A 96 8.66 -7.49 -9.39
CA SER A 96 10.07 -7.80 -9.68
C SER A 96 10.79 -6.69 -10.43
N ASP A 97 10.09 -5.62 -10.82
CA ASP A 97 10.69 -4.47 -11.53
C ASP A 97 11.44 -3.56 -10.55
N GLN A 98 12.77 -3.58 -10.65
CA GLN A 98 13.65 -2.79 -9.77
C GLN A 98 13.44 -1.28 -9.90
N ASN A 99 13.01 -0.77 -11.07
CA ASN A 99 12.72 0.65 -11.21
C ASN A 99 11.48 1.02 -10.42
N VAL A 100 10.41 0.21 -10.55
CA VAL A 100 9.16 0.41 -9.77
C VAL A 100 9.42 0.27 -8.27
N ILE A 101 10.18 -0.73 -7.85
CA ILE A 101 10.55 -0.91 -6.43
C ILE A 101 11.29 0.32 -5.92
N ASN A 102 12.31 0.78 -6.63
CA ASN A 102 13.11 1.93 -6.20
C ASN A 102 12.28 3.22 -6.15
N GLU A 103 11.45 3.45 -7.16
CA GLU A 103 10.55 4.60 -7.22
C GLU A 103 9.59 4.63 -6.02
N ILE A 104 8.90 3.52 -5.73
CA ILE A 104 7.96 3.44 -4.60
C ILE A 104 8.69 3.65 -3.27
N VAL A 105 9.84 3.01 -3.08
CA VAL A 105 10.62 3.14 -1.83
C VAL A 105 11.10 4.58 -1.64
N GLU A 106 11.56 5.24 -2.70
CA GLU A 106 11.99 6.64 -2.66
C GLU A 106 10.82 7.59 -2.35
N GLN A 107 9.70 7.45 -3.05
CA GLN A 107 8.57 8.37 -2.93
C GLN A 107 7.73 8.17 -1.67
N CYS A 108 7.57 6.92 -1.23
CA CYS A 108 6.70 6.53 -0.13
C CYS A 108 7.45 6.22 1.18
N GLY A 109 8.77 6.00 1.13
CA GLY A 109 9.58 5.65 2.31
C GLY A 109 9.83 6.78 3.29
N THR A 110 9.47 8.02 2.94
CA THR A 110 9.63 9.20 3.81
C THR A 110 8.36 9.45 4.62
N LYS A 111 8.51 9.67 5.93
CA LYS A 111 7.41 10.08 6.82
C LYS A 111 6.84 11.43 6.36
N LYS A 112 5.54 11.47 6.04
CA LYS A 112 4.80 12.69 5.63
C LYS A 112 3.59 12.91 6.53
N GLY A 113 3.43 14.09 7.12
CA GLY A 113 2.33 14.42 8.03
C GLY A 113 2.82 14.82 9.42
N ASP A 114 1.95 15.44 10.20
CA ASP A 114 2.32 16.08 11.47
C ASP A 114 2.40 15.09 12.63
N ASN A 115 1.72 13.94 12.50
CA ASN A 115 1.68 12.88 13.51
C ASN A 115 1.73 11.48 12.85
N ALA A 116 1.79 10.45 13.70
CA ALA A 116 1.91 9.06 13.25
C ALA A 116 0.72 8.56 12.44
N GLU A 117 -0.50 8.99 12.79
CA GLU A 117 -1.74 8.58 12.13
C GLU A 117 -1.82 9.17 10.72
N GLU A 118 -1.48 10.44 10.57
CA GLU A 118 -1.37 11.10 9.27
C GLU A 118 -0.28 10.48 8.40
N ALA A 119 0.88 10.18 8.97
CA ALA A 119 1.95 9.46 8.28
C ALA A 119 1.50 8.09 7.79
N ALA A 120 0.69 7.38 8.56
CA ALA A 120 0.15 6.09 8.16
C ALA A 120 -0.79 6.21 6.95
N LEU A 121 -1.73 7.15 7.01
CA LEU A 121 -2.68 7.38 5.93
C LEU A 121 -1.97 7.89 4.66
N ASN A 122 -0.95 8.73 4.80
CA ASN A 122 -0.17 9.22 3.66
C ASN A 122 0.67 8.12 3.01
N LEU A 123 1.25 7.20 3.80
CA LEU A 123 1.90 6.01 3.25
C LEU A 123 0.91 5.16 2.45
N PHE A 124 -0.28 4.86 3.01
CA PHE A 124 -1.30 4.07 2.32
C PHE A 124 -1.73 4.71 0.99
N LYS A 125 -1.98 6.02 0.97
CA LYS A 125 -2.31 6.76 -0.26
C LYS A 125 -1.20 6.68 -1.30
N CYS A 126 0.06 6.85 -0.87
CA CYS A 126 1.22 6.76 -1.74
C CYS A 126 1.35 5.36 -2.38
N LEU A 127 1.16 4.29 -1.61
CA LEU A 127 1.21 2.92 -2.16
C LEU A 127 0.06 2.66 -3.15
N ASN A 128 -1.15 3.13 -2.86
CA ASN A 128 -2.30 2.95 -3.76
C ASN A 128 -2.14 3.72 -5.07
N SER A 129 -1.48 4.88 -5.10
CA SER A 129 -1.21 5.60 -6.35
C SER A 129 -0.26 4.83 -7.28
N HIS A 130 0.48 3.85 -6.75
CA HIS A 130 1.37 2.97 -7.52
C HIS A 130 0.76 1.58 -7.83
N GLY A 131 -0.26 1.15 -7.09
CA GLY A 131 -0.90 -0.17 -7.25
C GLY A 131 -2.01 -0.25 -8.30
N HIS A 132 -2.62 0.88 -8.67
CA HIS A 132 -3.58 0.96 -9.78
C HIS A 132 -2.84 1.45 -11.02
N GLY A 133 -2.55 0.53 -11.95
CA GLY A 133 -1.75 0.83 -13.14
C GLY A 133 -2.11 2.16 -13.79
N HIS A 134 -1.09 3.00 -14.01
CA HIS A 134 -1.07 4.15 -14.92
C HIS A 134 -2.45 4.75 -15.27
N HIS A 135 -3.10 5.42 -14.32
CA HIS A 135 -3.98 6.53 -14.67
C HIS A 135 -3.47 7.75 -13.94
N GLY A 136 -2.76 8.59 -14.71
CA GLY A 136 -2.09 9.77 -14.22
C GLY A 136 -3.01 10.64 -13.37
N HIS A 137 -2.48 11.09 -12.24
CA HIS A 137 -2.85 12.38 -11.73
C HIS A 137 -1.58 13.11 -11.35
N GLU A 138 -1.23 14.07 -12.20
CA GLU A 138 -0.27 15.12 -11.91
C GLU A 138 -0.59 15.71 -10.53
N HIS A 139 0.36 15.64 -9.60
CA HIS A 139 0.34 16.51 -8.43
C HIS A 139 0.76 17.91 -8.88
N GLY A 140 -0.23 18.67 -9.37
CA GLY A 140 -0.11 20.12 -9.50
C GLY A 140 0.03 20.74 -8.12
N HIS A 141 1.22 21.25 -7.82
CA HIS A 141 1.46 22.18 -6.73
C HIS A 141 0.85 23.54 -7.10
N HIS A 142 -0.20 23.96 -6.41
CA HIS A 142 -0.65 25.36 -6.33
C HIS A 142 -0.99 25.70 -4.88
#